data_AF-E3USX4-F1
#
_entry.id   AF-E3USX4-F1
#
_cell.length_a   1.000
_cell.length_b   1.000
_cell.length_c   1.000
_cell.angle_alpha   90.00
_cell.angle_beta   90.00
_cell.angle_gamma   90.00
#
_symmetry.space_group_name_H-M   'P 1'
#
loop_
_entity.id
_entity.type
_entity.pdbx_description
1 polymer ?
#
loop_
_entity_poly.entity_id
_entity_poly.type
_entity_poly.pdbx_seq_one_letter_code
_entity_poly.pdbx_strand_id
1 'polypeptide(L)' 'MNQSARRLLMPMVPEKMFVDAVKQVVKANEDFVPPYGTGATLYLRPLLIGVGENIGVHPAPEY' A
#
# COMPACT_ATOMS: atom_id res chain seq x y z
N MET A 1 -1.49 1.63 8.19
CA MET A 1 -0.53 0.64 7.67
C MET A 1 0.60 0.33 8.66
N ASN A 2 1.37 1.32 9.16
CA ASN A 2 2.53 1.06 10.02
C ASN A 2 2.23 0.38 11.37
N GLN A 3 1.07 0.65 11.98
CA GLN A 3 0.64 -0.09 13.17
C GLN A 3 0.44 -1.59 12.86
N SER A 4 -0.19 -1.90 11.73
CA SER A 4 -0.38 -3.28 11.25
C SER A 4 0.96 -3.94 10.91
N ALA A 5 1.85 -3.24 10.21
CA ALA A 5 3.18 -3.74 9.87
C ALA A 5 3.98 -4.10 11.13
N ARG A 6 4.01 -3.20 12.12
CA ARG A 6 4.65 -3.45 13.43
C ARG A 6 4.07 -4.68 14.13
N ARG A 7 2.74 -4.85 14.10
CA ARG A 7 2.06 -5.99 14.73
C ARG A 7 2.42 -7.33 14.07
N LEU A 8 2.69 -7.30 12.77
CA LEU A 8 3.01 -8.46 11.93
C LEU A 8 4.51 -8.66 11.71
N LEU A 9 5.37 -7.96 12.46
CA LEU A 9 6.84 -8.04 12.32
C LEU A 9 7.34 -7.69 10.91
N MET A 10 6.64 -6.80 10.21
CA MET A 10 7.00 -6.30 8.89
C MET A 10 7.72 -4.94 8.99
N PRO A 11 8.53 -4.57 7.99
CA PRO A 11 9.17 -3.24 7.95
C PRO A 11 8.12 -2.13 7.93
N MET A 12 8.44 -1.01 8.59
CA MET A 12 7.62 0.19 8.52
C MET A 12 7.87 0.92 7.21
N VAL A 13 6.80 1.41 6.58
CA VAL A 13 6.89 2.23 5.38
C VAL A 13 6.98 3.70 5.79
N PRO A 14 8.02 4.46 5.37
CA PRO A 14 8.09 5.89 5.65
C PRO A 14 6.85 6.63 5.13
N GLU A 15 6.25 7.47 5.96
CA GLU A 15 4.99 8.14 5.64
C GLU A 15 5.09 8.98 4.36
N LYS A 16 6.20 9.72 4.21
CA LYS A 16 6.47 10.50 3.00
C LYS A 16 6.46 9.63 1.74
N MET A 17 7.16 8.50 1.77
CA MET A 17 7.21 7.56 0.65
C MET A 17 5.80 7.01 0.32
N PHE A 18 5.03 6.65 1.35
CA PHE A 18 3.67 6.15 1.18
C PHE A 18 2.75 7.18 0.50
N VAL A 19 2.77 8.43 1.00
CA VAL A 19 1.94 9.51 0.44
C VAL A 19 2.38 9.86 -0.99
N ASP A 20 3.68 9.89 -1.25
CA ASP A 20 4.22 10.17 -2.58
C ASP A 20 3.84 9.05 -3.58
N ALA A 21 3.86 7.79 -3.17
CA ALA A 21 3.40 6.65 -3.99
C ALA A 21 1.89 6.74 -4.30
N VAL A 22 1.07 7.06 -3.30
CA VAL A 22 -0.39 7.27 -3.47
C VAL A 22 -0.67 8.35 -4.50
N LYS A 23 0.01 9.50 -4.42
CA LYS A 23 -0.13 10.60 -5.39
C LYS A 23 0.27 10.19 -6.79
N GLN A 24 1.37 9.46 -6.94
CA GLN A 24 1.84 8.97 -8.24
C GLN A 24 0.83 8.03 -8.88
N VAL A 25 0.26 7.08 -8.11
CA VAL A 25 -0.77 6.16 -8.61
C VAL A 25 -2.02 6.91 -9.05
N VAL A 26 -2.52 7.87 -8.26
CA VAL A 26 -3.70 8.66 -8.65
C VAL A 26 -3.43 9.45 -9.92
N LYS A 27 -2.26 10.12 -10.02
CA LYS A 27 -1.90 10.90 -11.19
C LYS A 27 -1.77 10.04 -12.46
N ALA A 28 -1.20 8.84 -12.34
CA ALA A 28 -1.06 7.92 -13.46
C ALA A 28 -2.40 7.30 -13.91
N ASN A 29 -3.47 7.44 -13.11
CA ASN A 29 -4.78 6.83 -13.33
C ASN A 29 -5.91 7.87 -13.21
N GLU A 30 -5.64 9.12 -13.59
CA GLU A 30 -6.59 10.23 -13.42
C GLU A 30 -7.92 10.00 -14.14
N ASP A 31 -7.90 9.30 -15.28
CA ASP A 31 -9.09 8.90 -16.05
C ASP A 31 -10.08 8.03 -15.25
N PHE A 32 -9.61 7.36 -14.20
CA PHE A 32 -10.45 6.54 -13.31
C PHE A 32 -11.00 7.31 -12.12
N VAL A 33 -10.62 8.58 -11.92
CA VAL A 33 -11.19 9.45 -10.89
C VAL A 33 -12.58 9.90 -11.38
N PRO A 34 -13.67 9.53 -10.69
CA PRO A 34 -15.00 9.85 -11.18
C PRO A 34 -15.24 11.37 -11.20
N PRO A 35 -16.07 11.86 -12.14
CA PRO A 35 -16.44 13.26 -12.19
C PRO A 35 -17.12 13.71 -10.89
N TYR A 36 -16.95 15.00 -10.59
CA TYR A 36 -17.63 15.64 -9.47
C TYR A 36 -19.17 15.48 -9.57
N GLY A 37 -19.83 15.31 -8.43
CA GLY A 37 -21.29 15.17 -8.34
C GLY A 37 -21.84 13.76 -8.59
N THR A 38 -21.00 12.80 -9.01
CA THR A 38 -21.43 11.40 -9.20
C THR A 38 -21.55 10.61 -7.90
N GLY A 39 -20.88 11.07 -6.83
CA GLY A 39 -20.76 10.34 -5.55
C GLY A 39 -19.83 9.12 -5.61
N ALA A 40 -19.31 8.77 -6.79
CA ALA A 40 -18.33 7.71 -6.95
C ALA A 40 -16.91 8.19 -6.56
N THR A 41 -16.04 7.24 -6.21
CA THR A 41 -14.64 7.54 -5.83
C THR A 41 -13.68 6.52 -6.43
N LEU A 42 -12.44 6.96 -6.66
CA LEU A 42 -11.32 6.04 -6.93
C LEU A 42 -10.79 5.52 -5.59
N TYR A 43 -11.05 4.25 -5.31
CA TYR A 43 -10.55 3.58 -4.11
C TYR A 43 -9.15 3.02 -4.33
N LEU A 44 -8.24 3.27 -3.38
CA LEU A 44 -6.87 2.76 -3.40
C LEU A 44 -6.69 1.63 -2.38
N ARG A 45 -5.96 0.58 -2.77
CA ARG A 45 -5.66 -0.59 -1.92
C ARG A 45 -4.15 -0.82 -1.80
N PRO A 46 -3.46 -0.09 -0.92
CA PRO A 46 -2.06 -0.40 -0.59
C PRO A 46 -1.97 -1.76 0.12
N LEU A 47 -0.95 -2.54 -0.22
CA LEU A 47 -0.64 -3.84 0.40
C LEU A 47 0.85 -3.88 0.78
N LEU A 48 1.15 -4.61 1.85
CA LEU A 48 2.50 -4.98 2.26
C LEU A 48 2.50 -6.49 2.44
N ILE A 49 3.34 -7.20 1.69
CA ILE A 49 3.28 -8.65 1.53
C ILE A 49 4.67 -9.20 1.81
N GLY A 50 4.80 -10.20 2.67
CA GLY A 50 6.06 -10.92 2.82
C GLY A 50 6.29 -11.84 1.62
N VAL A 51 7.48 -11.78 1.04
CA VAL A 51 7.90 -12.57 -0.14
C VAL A 51 9.26 -13.23 0.11
N GLY A 52 9.69 -14.08 -0.83
CA GLY A 52 10.92 -14.87 -0.74
C GLY A 52 10.68 -16.30 -0.23
N GLU A 53 11.64 -17.18 -0.50
CA GLU A 53 11.54 -18.60 -0.16
C GLU A 53 11.54 -18.80 1.36
N ASN A 54 10.45 -19.35 1.89
CA ASN A 54 10.34 -19.68 3.30
C ASN A 54 9.27 -20.76 3.52
N ILE A 55 9.56 -21.75 4.37
CA ILE A 55 8.62 -22.78 4.84
C ILE A 55 8.35 -22.64 6.35
N GLY A 56 9.27 -22.04 7.11
CA GLY A 56 9.15 -21.87 8.56
C GLY A 56 8.27 -20.70 8.96
N VAL A 57 7.57 -20.80 10.10
CA VAL A 57 6.72 -19.72 10.62
C VAL A 57 7.58 -18.66 11.31
N HIS A 58 8.04 -17.68 10.53
CA HIS A 58 8.79 -16.50 10.99
C HIS A 58 8.62 -15.34 9.98
N PRO A 59 9.08 -14.11 10.29
CA PRO A 59 9.04 -12.98 9.35
C PRO A 59 9.68 -13.33 8.01
N ALA A 60 9.13 -12.79 6.92
CA ALA A 60 9.62 -13.06 5.58
C ALA A 60 11.02 -12.47 5.38
N PRO A 61 11.87 -13.07 4.53
CA PRO A 61 13.18 -12.52 4.21
C PRO A 61 13.09 -11.21 3.40
N GLU A 62 12.00 -11.01 2.65
CA GLU A 62 11.77 -9.87 1.76
C GLU A 62 10.31 -9.37 1.81
N TYR A 63 10.06 -8.13 1.34
CA TYR A 63 8.75 -7.45 1.39
C TYR A 63 8.52 -6.51 0.20
#